data_AF-A0A382CDR1-F1
#
_entry.id   AF-A0A382CDR1-F1
#
_cell.length_a   1.000
_cell.length_b   1.000
_cell.length_c   1.000
_cell.angle_alpha   90.00
_cell.angle_beta   90.00
_cell.angle_gamma   90.00
#
_symmetry.space_group_name_H-M   'P 1'
#
loop_
_entity.id
_entity.type
_entity.pdbx_description
1 polymer ?
#
loop_
_entity_poly.entity_id
_entity_poly.type
_entity_poly.pdbx_seq_one_letter_code
_entity_poly.pdbx_strand_id
1 'polypeptide(L)' 'IMLVDRLVDDARKWYNKLDEDIRKLYLLTHEDNKNAHAFYEKIGFEHETTLKDHYYDNKDERVYSMFFIDN' A
#
# COMPACT_ATOMS: atom_id res chain seq x y z
N ILE A 1 -0.21 -12.36 6.01
CA ILE A 1 -0.35 -11.20 6.90
C ILE A 1 0.95 -11.01 7.69
N MET A 2 1.41 -12.00 8.49
CA MET A 2 2.66 -11.94 9.27
C MET A 2 3.90 -11.33 8.57
N LEU A 3 4.14 -11.61 7.28
CA LEU A 3 5.26 -11.00 6.56
C LEU A 3 5.08 -9.49 6.34
N VAL A 4 3.88 -9.05 5.97
CA VAL A 4 3.58 -7.63 5.77
C VAL A 4 3.65 -6.89 7.11
N ASP A 5 3.12 -7.48 8.18
CA ASP A 5 3.20 -6.90 9.52
C ASP A 5 4.66 -6.69 9.94
N ARG A 6 5.52 -7.69 9.69
CA ARG A 6 6.95 -7.59 9.98
C ARG A 6 7.67 -6.54 9.13
N LEU A 7 7.28 -6.36 7.87
CA LEU A 7 7.82 -5.31 7.01
C LEU A 7 7.42 -3.92 7.52
N VAL A 8 6.15 -3.75 7.92
CA VAL A 8 5.66 -2.48 8.50
C VAL A 8 6.36 -2.20 9.83
N ASP A 9 6.53 -3.20 10.69
CA ASP A 9 7.23 -3.06 11.97
C ASP A 9 8.70 -2.66 11.78
N ASP A 10 9.39 -3.24 10.80
CA ASP A 10 10.78 -2.90 10.53
C ASP A 10 10.90 -1.47 9.97
N ALA A 11 10.02 -1.09 9.04
CA ALA A 11 9.93 0.27 8.54
C ALA A 11 9.66 1.27 9.66
N ARG A 12 8.70 0.99 10.54
CA ARG A 12 8.40 1.83 11.71
C ARG A 12 9.63 2.02 12.60
N LYS A 13 10.37 0.95 12.91
CA LYS A 13 11.62 1.04 13.68
C LYS A 13 12.69 1.90 12.99
N TRP A 14 12.75 1.89 11.66
CA TRP A 14 13.67 2.74 10.93
C TRP A 14 13.27 4.21 10.99
N TYR A 15 12.00 4.54 10.76
CA TYR A 15 11.49 5.91 10.86
C TYR A 15 11.69 6.49 12.27
N ASN A 16 11.41 5.71 13.32
CA ASN A 16 11.60 6.16 14.70
C ASN A 16 13.08 6.51 15.03
N LYS A 17 14.07 5.91 14.34
CA LYS A 17 15.49 6.28 14.51
C LYS A 17 15.81 7.68 13.96
N LEU A 18 14.95 8.20 13.09
CA LEU A 18 15.04 9.53 12.49
C LEU A 18 14.15 10.55 13.22
N ASP A 19 13.53 10.18 14.33
CA ASP A 19 12.52 10.99 15.05
C ASP A 19 11.29 11.31 14.19
N GLU A 20 10.94 10.39 13.28
CA GLU A 20 9.82 10.49 12.35
C GLU A 20 8.87 9.30 12.50
N ASP A 21 7.61 9.48 12.10
CA ASP A 21 6.58 8.41 12.12
C ASP A 21 6.17 8.02 10.70
N ILE A 22 6.06 6.72 10.45
CA ILE A 22 5.45 6.22 9.22
C ILE A 22 3.92 6.46 9.25
N ARG A 23 3.40 7.25 8.31
CA ARG A 23 1.97 7.64 8.27
C ARG A 23 1.10 6.75 7.38
N LYS A 24 1.66 6.18 6.32
CA LYS A 24 0.97 5.24 5.44
C LYS A 24 1.92 4.33 4.68
N LEU A 25 1.42 3.20 4.24
CA LEU A 25 2.00 2.37 3.20
C LEU A 25 1.07 2.41 1.98
N TYR A 26 1.62 2.57 0.78
CA TYR A 26 0.84 2.53 -0.45
C TYR A 26 1.53 1.69 -1.51
N LEU A 27 0.75 1.19 -2.47
CA LEU A 27 1.23 0.43 -3.61
C LEU A 27 0.35 0.68 -4.83
N LEU A 28 0.91 0.38 -6.00
CA LEU A 28 0.19 0.40 -7.27
C LEU A 28 0.10 -1.01 -7.84
N THR A 29 -0.99 -1.28 -8.55
CA THR A 29 -1.20 -2.53 -9.27
C THR A 29 -2.08 -2.29 -10.48
N HIS A 30 -1.93 -3.08 -11.54
CA HIS A 30 -2.81 -2.94 -12.70
C HIS A 30 -4.27 -3.19 -12.33
N GLU A 31 -5.17 -2.46 -12.97
CA GLU A 31 -6.63 -2.57 -12.81
C GLU A 31 -7.17 -3.98 -13.14
N ASP A 32 -6.46 -4.76 -13.95
CA ASP A 32 -6.84 -6.14 -14.30
C ASP A 32 -6.33 -7.22 -13.32
N ASN A 33 -5.44 -6.87 -12.38
CA ASN A 33 -4.84 -7.83 -11.45
C ASN A 33 -5.75 -8.12 -10.24
N LYS A 34 -6.90 -8.75 -10.48
CA LYS A 34 -7.94 -9.01 -9.47
C LYS A 34 -7.45 -9.84 -8.28
N ASN A 35 -6.47 -10.73 -8.50
CA ASN A 35 -5.85 -11.51 -7.42
C ASN A 35 -5.08 -10.63 -6.45
N ALA A 36 -4.33 -9.66 -6.97
CA ALA A 36 -3.59 -8.70 -6.16
C ALA A 36 -4.56 -7.80 -5.38
N HIS A 37 -5.64 -7.33 -6.02
CA HIS A 37 -6.68 -6.52 -5.37
C HIS A 37 -7.23 -7.22 -4.13
N ALA A 38 -7.70 -8.46 -4.29
CA ALA A 38 -8.24 -9.26 -3.19
C ALA A 38 -7.21 -9.53 -2.09
N PHE A 39 -5.93 -9.71 -2.46
CA PHE A 39 -4.87 -9.88 -1.48
C PHE A 39 -4.61 -8.59 -0.69
N TYR A 40 -4.54 -7.43 -1.33
CA TYR A 40 -4.28 -6.14 -0.66
C TYR A 40 -5.42 -5.77 0.30
N GLU A 41 -6.67 -5.93 -0.14
CA GLU A 41 -7.86 -5.71 0.69
C GLU A 41 -7.86 -6.63 1.91
N LYS A 42 -7.50 -7.92 1.73
CA LYS A 42 -7.35 -8.87 2.84
C LYS A 42 -6.25 -8.48 3.84
N ILE A 43 -5.21 -7.79 3.37
CA ILE A 43 -4.10 -7.30 4.21
C ILE A 43 -4.48 -6.02 4.96
N GLY A 44 -5.54 -5.32 4.53
CA GLY A 44 -6.02 -4.07 5.16
C GLY A 44 -5.67 -2.81 4.37
N PHE A 45 -5.28 -2.94 3.10
CA PHE A 45 -5.23 -1.79 2.21
C PHE A 45 -6.63 -1.44 1.71
N GLU A 46 -6.85 -0.15 1.48
CA GLU A 46 -8.06 0.40 0.86
C GLU A 46 -7.73 0.91 -0.55
N HIS A 47 -8.66 0.72 -1.50
CA HIS A 47 -8.53 1.30 -2.83
C HIS A 47 -8.74 2.82 -2.73
N GLU A 48 -7.68 3.60 -2.97
CA GLU A 48 -7.71 5.06 -2.84
C GLU A 48 -8.17 5.73 -4.15
N THR A 49 -7.61 5.30 -5.27
CA THR A 49 -7.96 5.83 -6.59
C THR A 49 -7.49 4.92 -7.73
N THR A 50 -7.93 5.21 -8.95
CA THR A 50 -7.43 4.58 -10.18
C THR A 50 -6.81 5.66 -11.08
N LEU A 51 -5.54 5.47 -11.42
CA LEU A 51 -4.78 6.33 -12.31
C LEU A 51 -4.89 5.82 -13.74
N LYS A 52 -5.25 6.69 -14.68
CA LYS A 52 -5.40 6.35 -16.09
C LYS A 52 -4.10 6.55 -16.83
N ASP A 53 -3.72 5.56 -17.65
CA ASP A 53 -2.53 5.61 -18.53
C ASP A 53 -1.27 6.15 -17.83
N HIS A 54 -1.08 5.78 -16.56
CA HIS A 54 -0.08 6.41 -15.71
C HIS A 54 1.34 6.00 -16.10
N TYR A 55 1.63 4.69 -16.06
CA TYR A 55 2.92 4.14 -16.51
C TYR A 55 2.83 3.39 -17.85
N TYR A 56 1.64 2.99 -18.27
CA TYR A 56 1.45 2.12 -19.42
C TYR A 56 0.24 2.56 -20.23
N ASP A 57 0.43 2.65 -21.54
CA ASP A 57 -0.66 3.00 -22.47
C ASP A 57 -1.81 1.99 -22.38
N ASN A 58 -3.02 2.50 -22.24
CA ASN A 58 -4.27 1.76 -22.11
C ASN A 58 -4.29 0.76 -20.95
N LYS A 59 -3.52 1.03 -19.89
CA LYS A 59 -3.51 0.22 -18.67
C LYS A 59 -3.57 1.11 -17.44
N ASP A 60 -4.77 1.15 -16.87
CA ASP A 60 -5.03 1.83 -15.62
C ASP A 60 -4.37 1.09 -14.44
N GLU A 61 -3.98 1.86 -13.43
CA GLU A 61 -3.40 1.37 -12.18
C GLU A 61 -4.26 1.78 -10.99
N ARG A 62 -4.51 0.84 -10.08
CA ARG A 62 -5.10 1.13 -8.78
C ARG A 62 -4.03 1.51 -7.78
N VAL A 63 -4.27 2.60 -7.09
CA VAL A 63 -3.54 2.96 -5.88
C VAL A 63 -4.28 2.36 -4.69
N TYR A 64 -3.55 1.59 -3.89
CA TYR A 64 -4.03 1.05 -2.62
C TYR A 64 -3.20 1.67 -1.49
N SER A 65 -3.85 2.07 -0.40
CA SER A 65 -3.20 2.68 0.77
C SER A 65 -3.67 2.04 2.07
N MET A 66 -2.77 1.97 3.04
CA MET A 66 -3.04 1.61 4.43
C MET A 66 -2.49 2.73 5.31
N PHE A 67 -3.36 3.47 5.99
CA PHE A 67 -2.97 4.54 6.90
C PHE A 67 -2.68 3.97 8.28
N PHE A 68 -1.57 4.41 8.89
CA PHE A 68 -1.21 4.08 10.25
C PHE A 68 -1.65 5.25 11.12
N ILE A 69 -2.87 5.19 11.64
CA ILE A 69 -3.36 6.14 12.64
C ILE A 69 -2.83 5.68 13.99
N ASP A 70 -2.08 6.55 14.67
CA ASP A 70 -1.69 6.32 16.06
C ASP A 70 -2.95 6.42 16.94
N ASN A 71 -3.24 5.38 17.72
CA ASN A 71 -4.17 5.45 18.85
C ASN A 71 -3.41 5.88 20.11
#